data_AF-A0A383BKM4-F1
#
_entry.id   AF-A0A383BKM4-F1
#
_cell.length_a   1.000
_cell.length_b   1.000
_cell.length_c   1.000
_cell.angle_alpha   90.00
_cell.angle_beta   90.00
_cell.angle_gamma   90.00
#
_symmetry.space_group_name_H-M   'P 1'
#
loop_
_entity.id
_entity.type
_entity.pdbx_description
1 polymer ?
#
loop_
_entity_poly.entity_id
_entity_poly.type
_entity_poly.pdbx_seq_one_letter_code
_entity_poly.pdbx_strand_id
1 'polypeptide(L)'
;NQSIGLMIINENREQVFAVAIVRQGTSADLDYTREGQATVNLWGEGKPVKAKLFIWKGSIDQLASFKKMVIKHKKMSDLDAITKPGPGRWGVPIVTKGVIDRRKVPFAIDTITVPYKNRHNALFFTAGHDFTTNGDCYVATAHGDVWKVRGIDEELKELKWQRFATGLYQPLGLRVVKDQVYVLGRDQITRLHDKNGDGEADFYEAFNNDIMIGGGGHSYATCLETDPDGNFYFIRCAEGTPHGG
;
A
#
# COMPACT_ATOMS: atom_id res chain seq x y z
N ASN A 1 -11.80 -14.67 27.11
CA ASN A 1 -12.97 -13.83 27.41
C ASN A 1 -13.08 -12.70 26.40
N GLN A 2 -14.22 -12.57 25.72
CA GLN A 2 -14.52 -11.41 24.87
C GLN A 2 -15.27 -10.38 25.69
N SER A 3 -14.79 -9.14 25.76
CA SER A 3 -15.50 -8.03 26.41
C SER A 3 -16.11 -7.11 25.37
N ILE A 4 -17.23 -6.47 25.71
CA ILE A 4 -17.97 -5.55 24.84
C ILE A 4 -17.91 -4.15 25.45
N GLY A 5 -17.46 -3.17 24.68
CA GLY A 5 -17.61 -1.74 24.97
C GLY A 5 -18.65 -1.12 24.05
N LEU A 6 -19.39 -0.12 24.53
CA LEU A 6 -20.35 0.64 23.76
C LEU A 6 -20.20 2.13 24.10
N MET A 7 -20.17 2.95 23.07
CA MET A 7 -20.10 4.40 23.15
C MET A 7 -21.23 5.02 22.33
N ILE A 8 -21.85 6.05 22.88
CA ILE A 8 -22.83 6.90 22.20
C ILE A 8 -22.14 8.25 21.97
N ILE A 9 -21.98 8.63 20.71
CA ILE A 9 -21.12 9.74 20.27
C ILE A 9 -21.94 11.02 20.08
N ASN A 10 -23.20 10.89 19.68
CA ASN A 10 -24.12 12.02 19.58
C ASN A 10 -25.55 11.58 19.90
N GLU A 11 -26.20 12.33 20.78
CA GLU A 11 -27.63 12.27 21.06
C GLU A 11 -28.24 13.63 20.68
N ASN A 12 -28.63 13.80 19.42
CA ASN A 12 -29.78 14.68 19.18
C ASN A 12 -31.01 13.84 19.51
N ARG A 13 -32.01 14.40 20.22
CA ARG A 13 -33.10 13.66 20.89
C ARG A 13 -33.89 12.64 20.03
N GLU A 14 -33.69 12.61 18.71
CA GLU A 14 -34.31 11.70 17.74
C GLU A 14 -33.33 10.75 17.02
N GLN A 15 -32.01 11.00 17.04
CA GLN A 15 -31.00 10.17 16.38
C GLN A 15 -29.74 9.98 17.23
N VAL A 16 -29.33 8.73 17.32
CA VAL A 16 -28.15 8.25 18.05
C VAL A 16 -27.09 7.80 17.06
N PHE A 17 -25.86 8.27 17.24
CA PHE A 17 -24.68 7.66 16.63
C PHE A 17 -23.95 6.85 17.70
N ALA A 18 -23.82 5.54 17.50
CA ALA A 18 -23.19 4.65 18.47
C ALA A 18 -22.08 3.80 17.81
N VAL A 19 -21.02 3.58 18.58
CA VAL A 19 -19.93 2.68 18.23
C VAL A 19 -19.81 1.62 19.32
N ALA A 20 -19.78 0.35 18.92
CA ALA A 20 -19.49 -0.74 19.83
C ALA A 20 -18.20 -1.44 19.41
N ILE A 21 -17.44 -1.92 20.39
CA ILE A 21 -16.23 -2.72 20.20
C ILE A 21 -16.39 -4.04 20.92
N VAL A 22 -16.11 -5.14 20.21
CA VAL A 22 -15.87 -6.44 20.84
C VAL A 22 -14.37 -6.68 20.77
N ARG A 23 -13.75 -7.02 21.89
CA ARG A 23 -12.29 -7.22 21.99
C ARG A 23 -11.92 -8.56 22.60
N GLN A 24 -10.81 -9.12 22.13
CA GLN A 24 -10.17 -10.31 22.67
C GLN A 24 -8.68 -9.97 22.92
N GLY A 25 -8.30 -9.86 24.19
CA GLY A 25 -7.02 -9.29 24.63
C GLY A 25 -7.25 -8.10 25.58
N THR A 26 -6.17 -7.60 26.19
CA THR A 26 -6.22 -6.66 27.34
C THR A 26 -6.45 -5.19 26.95
N SER A 27 -6.32 -4.82 25.67
CA SER A 27 -5.87 -3.45 25.36
C SER A 27 -6.46 -2.88 24.06
N ALA A 28 -7.78 -2.89 23.94
CA ALA A 28 -8.50 -2.19 22.87
C ALA A 28 -9.60 -1.31 23.48
N ASP A 29 -9.44 0.01 23.57
CA ASP A 29 -10.43 0.89 24.24
C ASP A 29 -11.06 1.92 23.30
N LEU A 30 -12.23 2.43 23.68
CA LEU A 30 -12.93 3.51 22.99
C LEU A 30 -12.77 4.80 23.82
N ASP A 31 -12.21 5.84 23.21
CA ASP A 31 -12.10 7.17 23.80
C ASP A 31 -12.92 8.18 22.98
N TYR A 32 -13.33 9.28 23.62
CA TYR A 32 -14.11 10.35 23.00
C TYR A 32 -13.56 11.72 23.36
N THR A 33 -13.28 12.54 22.36
CA THR A 33 -12.92 13.93 22.59
C THR A 33 -14.17 14.78 22.75
N ARG A 34 -14.12 15.83 23.58
CA ARG A 34 -15.22 16.81 23.73
C ARG A 34 -15.67 17.44 22.41
N GLU A 35 -14.90 17.28 21.33
CA GLU A 35 -15.10 17.81 19.99
C GLU A 35 -15.87 16.87 19.05
N GLY A 36 -16.38 15.72 19.53
CA GLY A 36 -17.18 14.83 18.69
C GLY A 36 -16.43 13.67 18.04
N GLN A 37 -15.16 13.46 18.37
CA GLN A 37 -14.36 12.40 17.77
C GLN A 37 -14.36 11.16 18.66
N ALA A 38 -14.65 10.00 18.08
CA ALA A 38 -14.46 8.71 18.74
C ALA A 38 -13.22 8.03 18.20
N THR A 39 -12.34 7.60 19.11
CA THR A 39 -11.06 6.97 18.79
C THR A 39 -11.05 5.54 19.34
N VAL A 40 -10.56 4.61 18.53
CA VAL A 40 -10.30 3.23 18.97
C VAL A 40 -8.80 3.09 19.20
N ASN A 41 -8.41 2.90 20.44
CA ASN A 41 -7.01 2.70 20.81
C ASN A 41 -6.71 1.20 20.86
N LEU A 42 -5.81 0.70 20.00
CA LEU A 42 -5.38 -0.71 19.98
C LEU A 42 -3.91 -0.79 20.39
N TRP A 43 -3.60 -1.46 21.50
CA TRP A 43 -2.22 -1.63 21.98
C TRP A 43 -1.86 -3.10 22.01
N GLY A 44 -0.83 -3.52 21.27
CA GLY A 44 -0.48 -4.94 21.16
C GLY A 44 0.32 -5.49 22.33
N GLU A 45 1.14 -4.69 23.02
CA GLU A 45 2.18 -5.18 23.96
C GLU A 45 2.93 -6.43 23.44
N GLY A 46 3.20 -6.48 22.12
CA GLY A 46 3.85 -7.62 21.47
C GLY A 46 2.97 -8.87 21.25
N LYS A 47 1.67 -8.81 21.54
CA LYS A 47 0.70 -9.88 21.32
C LYS A 47 -0.39 -9.47 20.32
N PRO A 48 -0.92 -10.41 19.51
CA PRO A 48 -2.04 -10.12 18.64
C PRO A 48 -3.28 -9.67 19.43
N VAL A 49 -3.85 -8.53 19.07
CA VAL A 49 -5.13 -8.04 19.56
C VAL A 49 -6.17 -8.17 18.46
N LYS A 50 -7.31 -8.79 18.78
CA LYS A 50 -8.46 -8.83 17.87
C LYS A 50 -9.55 -7.90 18.39
N ALA A 51 -10.00 -7.01 17.52
CA ALA A 51 -11.12 -6.11 17.79
C ALA A 51 -12.12 -6.18 16.62
N LYS A 52 -13.41 -6.04 16.95
CA LYS A 52 -14.49 -5.94 15.99
C LYS A 52 -15.31 -4.71 16.29
N LEU A 53 -15.36 -3.78 15.34
CA LEU A 53 -16.08 -2.52 15.46
C LEU A 53 -17.45 -2.64 14.81
N PHE A 54 -18.44 -2.07 15.48
CA PHE A 54 -19.80 -1.90 15.00
C PHE A 54 -20.11 -0.42 15.03
N ILE A 55 -20.43 0.15 13.88
CA ILE A 55 -20.79 1.56 13.74
C ILE A 55 -22.26 1.60 13.35
N TRP A 56 -23.06 2.35 14.09
CA TRP A 56 -24.50 2.42 13.87
C TRP A 56 -25.03 3.85 14.06
N LYS A 57 -26.01 4.19 13.23
CA LYS A 57 -26.80 5.41 13.33
C LYS A 57 -28.28 5.04 13.24
N GLY A 58 -29.10 5.53 14.16
CA GLY A 58 -30.55 5.29 14.13
C GLY A 58 -31.29 5.94 15.29
N SER A 59 -32.58 5.67 15.41
CA SER A 59 -33.42 6.25 16.46
C SER A 59 -33.13 5.62 17.83
N ILE A 60 -33.30 6.39 18.91
CA ILE A 60 -32.94 5.99 20.28
C ILE A 60 -33.68 4.72 20.77
N ASP A 61 -34.93 4.54 20.33
CA ASP A 61 -35.74 3.34 20.61
C ASP A 61 -35.14 2.06 20.00
N GLN A 62 -34.35 2.18 18.94
CA GLN A 62 -33.67 1.06 18.29
C GLN A 62 -32.30 0.73 18.91
N LEU A 63 -31.80 1.53 19.86
CA LEU A 63 -30.49 1.31 20.49
C LEU A 63 -30.41 -0.06 21.18
N ALA A 64 -31.50 -0.53 21.79
CA ALA A 64 -31.54 -1.87 22.39
C ALA A 64 -31.38 -2.98 21.34
N SER A 65 -31.94 -2.80 20.15
CA SER A 65 -31.79 -3.72 19.01
C SER A 65 -30.35 -3.73 18.49
N PHE A 66 -29.71 -2.56 18.42
CA PHE A 66 -28.28 -2.46 18.10
C PHE A 66 -27.41 -3.26 19.10
N LYS A 67 -27.62 -3.09 20.41
CA LYS A 67 -26.91 -3.87 21.45
C LYS A 67 -27.08 -5.38 21.26
N LYS A 68 -28.31 -5.84 20.98
CA LYS A 68 -28.59 -7.26 20.70
C LYS A 68 -27.84 -7.75 19.46
N MET A 69 -27.76 -6.94 18.41
CA MET A 69 -27.02 -7.25 17.18
C MET A 69 -25.51 -7.39 17.44
N VAL A 70 -24.92 -6.47 18.23
CA VAL A 70 -23.50 -6.56 18.65
C VAL A 70 -23.23 -7.87 19.39
N ILE A 71 -24.08 -8.25 20.35
CA ILE A 71 -23.94 -9.51 21.09
C ILE A 71 -24.07 -10.73 20.15
N LYS A 72 -25.05 -10.70 19.24
CA LYS A 72 -25.28 -11.78 18.26
C LYS A 72 -24.06 -11.97 17.34
N HIS A 73 -23.39 -10.89 16.94
CA HIS A 73 -22.29 -10.91 15.98
C HIS A 73 -20.90 -10.74 16.61
N LYS A 74 -20.77 -10.93 17.94
CA LYS A 74 -19.54 -10.74 18.71
C LYS A 74 -18.39 -11.69 18.33
N LYS A 75 -18.68 -12.79 17.64
CA LYS A 75 -17.65 -13.73 17.17
C LYS A 75 -16.66 -13.00 16.26
N MET A 76 -15.37 -13.10 16.59
CA MET A 76 -14.29 -12.51 15.83
C MET A 76 -14.21 -13.14 14.44
N SER A 77 -13.94 -12.30 13.45
CA SER A 77 -13.61 -12.78 12.11
C SER A 77 -12.24 -13.46 12.14
N ASP A 78 -12.08 -14.46 11.28
CA ASP A 78 -10.75 -15.01 10.99
C ASP A 78 -10.04 -14.09 10.00
N LEU A 79 -9.10 -13.29 10.51
CA LEU A 79 -8.34 -12.36 9.67
C LEU A 79 -7.30 -13.10 8.82
N ASP A 80 -6.86 -14.29 9.23
CA ASP A 80 -5.85 -15.03 8.47
C ASP A 80 -6.42 -15.47 7.12
N ALA A 81 -7.72 -15.79 7.07
CA ALA A 81 -8.44 -16.13 5.84
C ALA A 81 -8.44 -14.98 4.82
N ILE A 82 -8.49 -13.71 5.26
CA ILE A 82 -8.49 -12.54 4.36
C ILE A 82 -7.08 -12.05 4.01
N THR A 83 -6.03 -12.70 4.51
CA THR A 83 -4.63 -12.43 4.12
C THR A 83 -4.11 -13.38 3.05
N LYS A 84 -4.97 -14.32 2.61
CA LYS A 84 -4.65 -15.27 1.54
C LYS A 84 -4.63 -14.55 0.18
N PRO A 85 -3.74 -14.95 -0.73
CA PRO A 85 -3.67 -14.36 -2.05
C PRO A 85 -4.98 -14.58 -2.82
N GLY A 86 -5.35 -13.59 -3.63
CA GLY A 86 -6.53 -13.64 -4.49
C GLY A 86 -6.19 -14.22 -5.86
N PRO A 87 -7.16 -14.29 -6.79
CA PRO A 87 -6.85 -14.45 -8.20
C PRO A 87 -6.28 -13.14 -8.79
N GLY A 88 -5.43 -13.26 -9.81
CA GLY A 88 -4.92 -12.12 -10.56
C GLY A 88 -6.01 -11.19 -11.10
N ARG A 89 -5.73 -9.88 -11.09
CA ARG A 89 -6.71 -8.80 -11.29
C ARG A 89 -6.55 -8.11 -12.64
N TRP A 90 -5.35 -8.08 -13.20
CA TRP A 90 -5.02 -7.19 -14.32
C TRP A 90 -5.03 -7.85 -15.69
N GLY A 91 -5.34 -9.15 -15.73
CA GLY A 91 -5.41 -9.94 -16.95
C GLY A 91 -4.04 -10.17 -17.58
N VAL A 92 -4.02 -10.38 -18.91
CA VAL A 92 -2.80 -10.71 -19.67
C VAL A 92 -1.83 -9.52 -19.74
N PRO A 93 -0.50 -9.70 -19.77
CA PRO A 93 0.46 -8.59 -19.89
C PRO A 93 0.20 -7.68 -21.11
N ILE A 94 0.53 -6.40 -21.01
CA ILE A 94 0.58 -5.48 -22.16
C ILE A 94 1.90 -5.71 -22.88
N VAL A 95 1.84 -5.94 -24.18
CA VAL A 95 3.03 -6.22 -24.99
C VAL A 95 3.48 -4.97 -25.72
N THR A 96 4.78 -4.69 -25.64
CA THR A 96 5.47 -3.65 -26.41
C THR A 96 6.72 -4.25 -27.05
N LYS A 97 7.36 -3.51 -27.96
CA LYS A 97 8.59 -3.95 -28.64
C LYS A 97 9.68 -2.93 -28.39
N GLY A 98 10.86 -3.38 -27.93
CA GLY A 98 11.98 -2.47 -27.72
C GLY A 98 12.65 -2.07 -29.04
N VAL A 99 13.58 -1.13 -28.93
CA VAL A 99 14.35 -0.62 -30.07
C VAL A 99 15.82 -0.88 -29.78
N ILE A 100 16.45 -1.72 -30.59
CA ILE A 100 17.90 -1.95 -30.54
C ILE A 100 18.59 -0.87 -31.37
N ASP A 101 19.61 -0.24 -30.79
CA ASP A 101 20.49 0.67 -31.50
C ASP A 101 21.52 -0.09 -32.32
N ARG A 102 21.35 -0.08 -33.64
CA ARG A 102 22.24 -0.78 -34.59
C ARG A 102 23.39 0.09 -35.11
N ARG A 103 23.52 1.32 -34.63
CA ARG A 103 24.58 2.24 -35.08
C ARG A 103 25.92 1.79 -34.50
N LYS A 104 27.00 1.97 -35.26
CA LYS A 104 28.38 1.76 -34.78
C LYS A 104 28.90 3.04 -34.13
N VAL A 105 28.44 3.29 -32.90
CA VAL A 105 28.81 4.47 -32.11
C VAL A 105 29.52 4.03 -30.81
N PRO A 106 30.32 4.90 -30.17
CA PRO A 106 31.01 4.55 -28.92
C PRO A 106 30.07 4.18 -27.76
N PHE A 107 28.79 4.59 -27.82
CA PHE A 107 27.78 4.31 -26.81
C PHE A 107 26.43 4.02 -27.49
N ALA A 108 26.04 2.74 -27.53
CA ALA A 108 24.75 2.29 -28.06
C ALA A 108 23.66 2.45 -26.98
N ILE A 109 22.46 2.88 -27.38
CA ILE A 109 21.32 3.06 -26.47
C ILE A 109 20.12 2.26 -26.96
N ASP A 110 19.88 1.13 -26.33
CA ASP A 110 18.66 0.37 -26.54
C ASP A 110 17.50 0.97 -25.74
N THR A 111 16.29 0.89 -26.29
CA THR A 111 15.09 1.47 -25.68
C THR A 111 14.09 0.40 -25.31
N ILE A 112 13.78 0.31 -24.02
CA ILE A 112 12.59 -0.38 -23.52
C ILE A 112 11.40 0.55 -23.72
N THR A 113 10.48 0.19 -24.63
CA THR A 113 9.34 1.05 -24.94
C THR A 113 8.26 0.92 -23.87
N VAL A 114 7.62 2.06 -23.57
CA VAL A 114 6.63 2.19 -22.49
C VAL A 114 5.21 2.24 -23.09
N PRO A 115 4.23 1.48 -22.55
CA PRO A 115 2.87 1.44 -23.08
C PRO A 115 2.03 2.66 -22.64
N TYR A 116 2.39 3.86 -23.11
CA TYR A 116 1.68 5.10 -22.79
C TYR A 116 0.17 5.04 -23.08
N LYS A 117 -0.21 4.39 -24.19
CA LYS A 117 -1.60 4.02 -24.45
C LYS A 117 -1.80 2.57 -24.03
N ASN A 118 -2.56 2.36 -22.97
CA ASN A 118 -2.84 1.04 -22.42
C ASN A 118 -4.31 0.89 -22.03
N ARG A 119 -4.76 -0.37 -21.95
CA ARG A 119 -6.15 -0.72 -21.62
C ARG A 119 -6.61 -0.29 -20.22
N HIS A 120 -5.68 0.06 -19.33
CA HIS A 120 -5.98 0.49 -17.97
C HIS A 120 -6.06 2.02 -17.83
N ASN A 121 -5.80 2.77 -18.92
CA ASN A 121 -5.60 4.23 -18.89
C ASN A 121 -4.58 4.66 -17.83
N ALA A 122 -3.60 3.80 -17.54
CA ALA A 122 -2.55 4.07 -16.57
C ALA A 122 -1.62 5.16 -17.11
N LEU A 123 -1.29 6.13 -16.26
CA LEU A 123 -0.33 7.17 -16.58
C LEU A 123 1.09 6.69 -16.27
N PHE A 124 1.92 6.59 -17.31
CA PHE A 124 3.31 6.13 -17.20
C PHE A 124 4.28 7.29 -16.96
N PHE A 125 4.19 7.91 -15.78
CA PHE A 125 5.18 8.86 -15.29
C PHE A 125 6.22 8.05 -14.51
N THR A 126 7.13 7.39 -15.21
CA THR A 126 8.10 6.47 -14.59
C THR A 126 9.03 7.24 -13.66
N ALA A 127 9.26 6.69 -12.46
CA ALA A 127 9.93 7.42 -11.38
C ALA A 127 11.02 6.62 -10.66
N GLY A 128 10.96 5.29 -10.71
CA GLY A 128 11.99 4.41 -10.16
C GLY A 128 11.94 3.06 -10.85
N HIS A 129 13.07 2.40 -10.97
CA HIS A 129 13.13 1.05 -11.52
C HIS A 129 14.32 0.29 -10.98
N ASP A 130 14.23 -1.03 -11.02
CA ASP A 130 15.34 -1.91 -10.65
C ASP A 130 15.10 -3.33 -11.18
N PHE A 131 16.14 -4.17 -11.12
CA PHE A 131 16.14 -5.50 -11.72
C PHE A 131 16.26 -6.58 -10.66
N THR A 132 15.56 -7.68 -10.94
CA THR A 132 15.76 -8.96 -10.27
C THR A 132 16.93 -9.72 -10.90
N THR A 133 17.44 -10.72 -10.20
CA THR A 133 18.60 -11.53 -10.61
C THR A 133 18.36 -12.30 -11.92
N ASN A 134 17.10 -12.57 -12.28
CA ASN A 134 16.74 -13.21 -13.54
C ASN A 134 16.61 -12.23 -14.72
N GLY A 135 16.80 -10.92 -14.50
CA GLY A 135 16.69 -9.88 -15.52
C GLY A 135 15.29 -9.27 -15.68
N ASP A 136 14.28 -9.70 -14.92
CA ASP A 136 12.99 -8.99 -14.91
C ASP A 136 13.17 -7.61 -14.25
N CYS A 137 12.57 -6.58 -14.84
CA CYS A 137 12.60 -5.22 -14.34
C CYS A 137 11.29 -4.88 -13.62
N TYR A 138 11.36 -4.15 -12.51
CA TYR A 138 10.22 -3.52 -11.88
C TYR A 138 10.29 -2.01 -12.08
N VAL A 139 9.18 -1.38 -12.43
CA VAL A 139 9.10 0.06 -12.72
C VAL A 139 7.97 0.69 -11.91
N ALA A 140 8.31 1.62 -11.02
CA ALA A 140 7.35 2.47 -10.32
C ALA A 140 6.94 3.68 -11.17
N THR A 141 5.68 4.08 -11.06
CA THR A 141 5.16 5.32 -11.65
C THR A 141 4.70 6.29 -10.57
N ALA A 142 4.92 7.58 -10.77
CA ALA A 142 4.55 8.63 -9.80
C ALA A 142 3.06 8.64 -9.42
N HIS A 143 2.20 7.99 -10.21
CA HIS A 143 0.76 7.87 -9.95
C HIS A 143 0.36 6.64 -9.12
N GLY A 144 1.33 5.87 -8.60
CA GLY A 144 1.05 4.83 -7.61
C GLY A 144 1.06 3.40 -8.13
N ASP A 145 1.48 3.18 -9.38
CA ASP A 145 1.60 1.83 -9.95
C ASP A 145 3.04 1.31 -9.87
N VAL A 146 3.18 -0.01 -9.78
CA VAL A 146 4.42 -0.73 -10.06
C VAL A 146 4.15 -1.77 -11.13
N TRP A 147 5.02 -1.83 -12.12
CA TRP A 147 4.91 -2.72 -13.27
C TRP A 147 6.09 -3.69 -13.30
N LYS A 148 5.81 -4.98 -13.47
CA LYS A 148 6.82 -5.99 -13.79
C LYS A 148 6.97 -6.08 -15.31
N VAL A 149 8.18 -5.89 -15.80
CA VAL A 149 8.56 -5.94 -17.21
C VAL A 149 9.44 -7.17 -17.44
N ARG A 150 8.97 -8.07 -18.30
CA ARG A 150 9.67 -9.32 -18.68
C ARG A 150 10.05 -9.29 -20.15
N GLY A 151 11.02 -10.10 -20.54
CA GLY A 151 11.49 -10.19 -21.94
C GLY A 151 12.46 -9.07 -22.32
N ILE A 152 13.18 -8.51 -21.35
CA ILE A 152 14.31 -7.62 -21.58
C ILE A 152 15.52 -8.51 -21.87
N ASP A 153 15.76 -8.75 -23.15
CA ASP A 153 16.86 -9.55 -23.67
C ASP A 153 17.60 -8.80 -24.80
N GLU A 154 18.62 -9.42 -25.39
CA GLU A 154 19.41 -8.82 -26.47
C GLU A 154 18.60 -8.52 -27.74
N GLU A 155 17.42 -9.15 -27.90
CA GLU A 155 16.60 -9.00 -29.10
C GLU A 155 15.47 -7.97 -28.94
N LEU A 156 15.05 -7.70 -27.70
CA LEU A 156 13.96 -6.80 -27.32
C LEU A 156 12.68 -6.99 -28.15
N LYS A 157 12.39 -8.24 -28.57
CA LYS A 157 11.28 -8.56 -29.46
C LYS A 157 9.93 -8.35 -28.79
N GLU A 158 9.81 -8.75 -27.52
CA GLU A 158 8.55 -8.77 -26.80
C GLU A 158 8.73 -8.40 -25.32
N LEU A 159 8.43 -7.15 -25.00
CA LEU A 159 8.43 -6.61 -23.64
C LEU A 159 7.03 -6.76 -23.03
N LYS A 160 6.92 -7.58 -21.99
CA LYS A 160 5.65 -7.90 -21.32
C LYS A 160 5.51 -7.10 -20.02
N TRP A 161 4.62 -6.11 -20.04
CA TRP A 161 4.27 -5.27 -18.90
C TRP A 161 3.07 -5.85 -18.15
N GLN A 162 3.32 -6.39 -16.96
CA GLN A 162 2.27 -6.79 -16.02
C GLN A 162 2.16 -5.73 -14.93
N ARG A 163 0.95 -5.23 -14.62
CA ARG A 163 0.78 -4.39 -13.44
C ARG A 163 0.96 -5.28 -12.21
N PHE A 164 2.01 -5.03 -11.45
CA PHE A 164 2.37 -5.80 -10.27
C PHE A 164 1.65 -5.27 -9.03
N ALA A 165 1.64 -3.95 -8.84
CA ALA A 165 0.98 -3.30 -7.71
C ALA A 165 0.35 -1.96 -8.12
N THR A 166 -0.60 -1.47 -7.33
CA THR A 166 -1.23 -0.15 -7.50
C THR A 166 -1.67 0.43 -6.16
N GLY A 167 -1.99 1.72 -6.11
CA GLY A 167 -2.48 2.40 -4.90
C GLY A 167 -1.38 2.89 -3.95
N LEU A 168 -0.13 2.93 -4.42
CA LEU A 168 1.00 3.45 -3.64
C LEU A 168 1.02 4.98 -3.64
N TYR A 169 1.45 5.60 -2.56
CA TYR A 169 1.39 7.05 -2.43
C TYR A 169 2.63 7.75 -3.02
N GLN A 170 2.50 8.15 -4.29
CA GLN A 170 3.54 8.84 -5.06
C GLN A 170 4.91 8.12 -4.98
N PRO A 171 5.03 6.91 -5.54
CA PRO A 171 6.24 6.12 -5.43
C PRO A 171 7.33 6.66 -6.36
N LEU A 172 8.37 7.26 -5.78
CA LEU A 172 9.49 7.87 -6.52
C LEU A 172 10.85 7.21 -6.20
N GLY A 173 10.82 6.03 -5.60
CA GLY A 173 11.99 5.18 -5.40
C GLY A 173 11.57 3.71 -5.42
N LEU A 174 12.36 2.87 -6.08
CA LEU A 174 12.15 1.43 -6.13
C LEU A 174 13.51 0.75 -6.06
N ARG A 175 13.63 -0.26 -5.19
CA ARG A 175 14.82 -1.09 -5.07
C ARG A 175 14.42 -2.55 -4.93
N VAL A 176 15.13 -3.42 -5.63
CA VAL A 176 15.03 -4.87 -5.54
C VAL A 176 16.20 -5.39 -4.70
N VAL A 177 15.89 -6.02 -3.57
CA VAL A 177 16.90 -6.59 -2.67
C VAL A 177 16.60 -8.07 -2.48
N LYS A 178 17.52 -8.94 -2.94
CA LYS A 178 17.33 -10.40 -2.94
C LYS A 178 16.02 -10.81 -3.61
N ASP A 179 15.77 -10.24 -4.79
CA ASP A 179 14.54 -10.42 -5.59
C ASP A 179 13.22 -10.00 -4.90
N GLN A 180 13.32 -9.25 -3.80
CA GLN A 180 12.16 -8.65 -3.14
C GLN A 180 12.05 -7.17 -3.51
N VAL A 181 10.83 -6.74 -3.85
CA VAL A 181 10.56 -5.38 -4.35
C VAL A 181 10.20 -4.46 -3.18
N TYR A 182 11.00 -3.42 -3.00
CA TYR A 182 10.78 -2.34 -2.04
C TYR A 182 10.45 -1.06 -2.80
N VAL A 183 9.43 -0.34 -2.35
CA VAL A 183 8.95 0.88 -3.00
C VAL A 183 8.81 1.98 -1.97
N LEU A 184 9.45 3.11 -2.23
CA LEU A 184 9.40 4.29 -1.41
C LEU A 184 8.23 5.17 -1.86
N GLY A 185 7.21 5.27 -1.01
CA GLY A 185 6.17 6.28 -1.08
C GLY A 185 6.44 7.46 -0.14
N ARG A 186 5.56 8.46 -0.16
CA ARG A 186 5.60 9.57 0.81
C ARG A 186 5.24 9.15 2.24
N ASP A 187 4.55 8.02 2.37
CA ASP A 187 4.03 7.46 3.61
C ASP A 187 4.97 6.44 4.25
N GLN A 188 5.62 5.60 3.44
CA GLN A 188 6.41 4.48 3.93
C GLN A 188 7.30 3.86 2.85
N ILE A 189 8.21 2.99 3.28
CA ILE A 189 8.79 1.95 2.42
C ILE A 189 7.86 0.74 2.48
N THR A 190 7.29 0.40 1.32
CA THR A 190 6.43 -0.78 1.17
C THR A 190 7.23 -1.93 0.57
N ARG A 191 7.23 -3.10 1.23
CA ARG A 191 7.70 -4.36 0.63
C ARG A 191 6.52 -5.09 0.00
N LEU A 192 6.60 -5.34 -1.30
CA LEU A 192 5.54 -5.97 -2.08
C LEU A 192 5.78 -7.48 -2.20
N HIS A 193 4.75 -8.26 -1.92
CA HIS A 193 4.81 -9.73 -1.98
C HIS A 193 3.79 -10.28 -2.96
N ASP A 194 4.26 -11.07 -3.91
CA ASP A 194 3.45 -11.99 -4.70
C ASP A 194 3.48 -13.35 -3.99
N LYS A 195 2.37 -13.72 -3.34
CA LYS A 195 2.32 -14.90 -2.46
C LYS A 195 1.90 -16.16 -3.21
N ASN A 196 1.32 -16.03 -4.40
CA ASN A 196 0.83 -17.15 -5.20
C ASN A 196 1.63 -17.36 -6.50
N GLY A 197 2.56 -16.47 -6.83
CA GLY A 197 3.40 -16.51 -8.02
C GLY A 197 2.67 -16.13 -9.31
N ASP A 198 1.54 -15.43 -9.25
CA ASP A 198 0.75 -15.05 -10.42
C ASP A 198 1.26 -13.80 -11.15
N GLY A 199 2.29 -13.14 -10.60
CA GLY A 199 2.88 -11.94 -11.15
C GLY A 199 2.19 -10.65 -10.66
N GLU A 200 1.41 -10.70 -9.60
CA GLU A 200 0.80 -9.56 -8.91
C GLU A 200 1.10 -9.56 -7.40
N ALA A 201 1.17 -8.38 -6.79
CA ALA A 201 1.33 -8.27 -5.35
C ALA A 201 -0.01 -8.55 -4.64
N ASP A 202 0.03 -9.49 -3.70
CA ASP A 202 -1.08 -9.87 -2.81
C ASP A 202 -1.00 -9.15 -1.47
N PHE A 203 0.21 -8.80 -1.03
CA PHE A 203 0.45 -8.24 0.28
C PHE A 203 1.42 -7.06 0.22
N TYR A 204 1.00 -5.97 0.86
CA TYR A 204 1.71 -4.70 0.94
C TYR A 204 2.16 -4.55 2.38
N GLU A 205 3.42 -4.93 2.63
CA GLU A 205 3.99 -4.85 3.95
C GLU A 205 4.55 -3.45 4.19
N ALA A 206 4.13 -2.81 5.28
CA ALA A 206 4.76 -1.61 5.80
C ALA A 206 6.13 -1.99 6.39
N PHE A 207 7.17 -1.99 5.54
CA PHE A 207 8.53 -2.36 5.96
C PHE A 207 9.11 -1.30 6.91
N ASN A 208 8.88 -0.03 6.59
CA ASN A 208 9.18 1.08 7.49
C ASN A 208 8.21 2.24 7.24
N ASN A 209 7.53 2.71 8.28
CA ASN A 209 6.64 3.87 8.25
C ASN A 209 7.02 4.93 9.29
N ASP A 210 8.26 4.88 9.81
CA ASP A 210 8.73 5.84 10.81
C ASP A 210 8.96 7.23 10.22
N ILE A 211 9.06 7.31 8.89
CA ILE A 211 9.39 8.54 8.17
C ILE A 211 8.14 9.07 7.48
N MET A 212 7.59 10.16 8.02
CA MET A 212 6.48 10.89 7.43
C MET A 212 6.96 12.06 6.56
N ILE A 213 6.55 12.09 5.29
CA ILE A 213 6.70 13.24 4.40
C ILE A 213 5.46 14.14 4.56
N GLY A 214 5.68 15.43 4.80
CA GLY A 214 4.59 16.41 4.95
C GLY A 214 3.73 16.53 3.69
N GLY A 215 2.52 17.06 3.82
CA GLY A 215 1.58 17.20 2.70
C GLY A 215 1.91 18.32 1.69
N GLY A 216 2.96 19.10 1.94
CA GLY A 216 3.38 20.25 1.13
C GLY A 216 3.67 19.90 -0.33
N GLY A 217 3.51 20.86 -1.24
CA GLY A 217 3.70 20.64 -2.68
C GLY A 217 5.13 20.22 -3.06
N HIS A 218 6.12 20.64 -2.27
CA HIS A 218 7.54 20.34 -2.47
C HIS A 218 8.09 19.33 -1.45
N SER A 219 7.22 18.53 -0.82
CA SER A 219 7.64 17.47 0.10
C SER A 219 7.61 16.13 -0.61
N TYR A 220 8.75 15.47 -0.81
CA TYR A 220 8.79 14.16 -1.50
C TYR A 220 9.94 13.30 -0.98
N ALA A 221 9.82 11.99 -1.19
CA ALA A 221 10.87 11.02 -0.92
C ALA A 221 11.26 10.33 -2.23
N THR A 222 12.53 10.34 -2.58
CA THR A 222 13.04 9.86 -3.88
C THR A 222 14.33 9.04 -3.71
N CYS A 223 14.74 8.33 -4.76
CA CYS A 223 16.05 7.67 -4.85
C CYS A 223 16.27 6.62 -3.73
N LEU A 224 15.44 5.57 -3.70
CA LEU A 224 15.60 4.47 -2.74
C LEU A 224 16.78 3.59 -3.12
N GLU A 225 17.79 3.54 -2.27
CA GLU A 225 19.04 2.81 -2.49
C GLU A 225 19.41 1.92 -1.30
N THR A 226 20.35 1.00 -1.52
CA THR A 226 20.90 0.13 -0.47
C THR A 226 22.42 0.05 -0.52
N ASP A 227 23.03 -0.19 0.64
CA ASP A 227 24.46 -0.51 0.76
C ASP A 227 24.71 -2.03 0.91
N PRO A 228 25.97 -2.49 0.86
CA PRO A 228 26.31 -3.90 1.07
C PRO A 228 25.94 -4.48 2.45
N ASP A 229 25.77 -3.63 3.47
CA ASP A 229 25.35 -4.05 4.81
C ASP A 229 23.83 -4.26 4.89
N GLY A 230 23.09 -3.85 3.86
CA GLY A 230 21.64 -4.01 3.74
C GLY A 230 20.84 -2.84 4.31
N ASN A 231 21.49 -1.70 4.57
CA ASN A 231 20.80 -0.48 5.00
C ASN A 231 20.09 0.15 3.81
N PHE A 232 18.96 0.80 4.07
CA PHE A 232 18.20 1.56 3.07
C PHE A 232 18.45 3.06 3.24
N TYR A 233 18.66 3.75 2.13
CA TYR A 233 18.85 5.20 2.08
C TYR A 233 17.92 5.80 1.04
N PHE A 234 17.48 7.02 1.28
CA PHE A 234 16.73 7.80 0.30
C PHE A 234 16.86 9.29 0.56
N ILE A 235 16.48 10.08 -0.43
CA ILE A 235 16.50 11.53 -0.34
C ILE A 235 15.11 12.00 0.07
N ARG A 236 15.05 12.81 1.12
CA ARG A 236 13.84 13.46 1.61
C ARG A 236 13.94 14.96 1.37
N CYS A 237 12.95 15.50 0.67
CA CYS A 237 12.71 16.93 0.57
C CYS A 237 11.59 17.34 1.52
N ALA A 238 11.73 18.51 2.12
CA ALA A 238 10.79 19.09 3.06
C ALA A 238 10.52 20.55 2.71
N GLU A 239 9.28 20.97 2.92
CA GLU A 239 8.90 22.37 2.71
C GLU A 239 9.50 23.26 3.81
N GLY A 240 9.81 24.52 3.48
CA GLY A 240 10.33 25.51 4.44
C GLY A 240 11.84 25.45 4.69
N THR A 241 12.61 24.70 3.90
CA THR A 241 14.07 24.81 3.90
C THR A 241 14.49 26.15 3.25
N PRO A 242 15.62 26.77 3.68
CA PRO A 242 16.00 28.10 3.17
C PRO A 242 16.34 28.15 1.67
N HIS A 243 16.40 26.99 1.00
CA HIS A 243 16.90 26.84 -0.37
C HIS A 243 15.83 26.24 -1.31
N GLY A 244 14.60 26.05 -0.82
CA GLY A 244 13.48 25.49 -1.58
C GLY A 244 13.63 23.99 -1.83
N GLY A 245 13.06 23.18 -0.94
CA GLY A 245 13.08 21.71 -0.98
C GLY A 245 13.92 21.07 0.11
#